data_AF-X6PAT2-F1
#
_entry.id   AF-X6PAT2-F1
#
_cell.length_a   1.000
_cell.length_b   1.000
_cell.length_c   1.000
_cell.angle_alpha   90.00
_cell.angle_beta   90.00
_cell.angle_gamma   90.00
#
_symmetry.space_group_name_H-M   'P 1'
#
loop_
_entity.id
_entity.type
_entity.pdbx_description
1 polymer ?
#
loop_
_entity_poly.entity_id
_entity_poly.type
_entity_poly.pdbx_seq_one_letter_code
_entity_poly.pdbx_strand_id
1 'polypeptide(L)'
;MQPRTDENEVSATFPFHELPLVLLEYILNLSSSENHLHRLRLVCKEWNQVCDQCQLLLECNERIPIPKIQFWFDKLSPHRLQHVILSHTKVDDDFVQWLADHKNLSKLQSLNLDYCWQLTSASKPYMEKIQSKKLELHMQGMFMWLEPNVHLSAEGVVLLQLYAMKCNQIEHCFKFASPENKRSTGPLQRFARMIRTFYACMINWEEVTTKNITPNPVSRNADAQSTNDEDEAKTASDDDDDDSDDTVEKEDIQQIYVCIAKAGRRAKFIWVVRRQPYFKTSDDLLNDQFENTEEYKVCTYSHYLFLFCQSFFF
;
A
#
# COMPACT_ATOMS: atom_id res chain seq x y z
N MET A 1 76.74 10.12 -17.85
CA MET A 1 75.66 9.40 -18.56
C MET A 1 75.54 8.02 -17.92
N GLN A 2 74.55 7.82 -17.05
CA GLN A 2 74.26 6.49 -16.50
C GLN A 2 73.36 5.73 -17.50
N PRO A 3 73.57 4.42 -17.70
CA PRO A 3 72.73 3.62 -18.58
C PRO A 3 71.35 3.50 -17.94
N ARG A 4 70.30 3.86 -18.69
CA ARG A 4 68.92 3.54 -18.34
C ARG A 4 68.83 2.02 -18.28
N THR A 5 68.55 1.48 -17.10
CA THR A 5 68.11 0.10 -16.95
C THR A 5 66.74 0.01 -17.60
N ASP A 6 66.65 -0.74 -18.70
CA ASP A 6 65.40 -1.14 -19.31
C ASP A 6 64.63 -1.98 -18.28
N GLU A 7 63.76 -1.32 -17.51
CA GLU A 7 62.75 -2.00 -16.71
C GLU A 7 61.81 -2.68 -17.70
N ASN A 8 62.10 -3.96 -17.98
CA ASN A 8 61.15 -4.89 -18.56
C ASN A 8 59.98 -5.03 -17.56
N GLU A 9 59.06 -4.07 -17.60
CA GLU A 9 57.76 -4.17 -16.97
C GLU A 9 57.02 -5.32 -17.66
N VAL A 10 57.18 -6.53 -17.12
CA VAL A 10 56.36 -7.68 -17.49
C VAL A 10 54.95 -7.36 -16.98
N SER A 11 54.18 -6.67 -17.80
CA SER A 11 52.75 -6.47 -17.56
C SER A 11 52.10 -7.85 -17.61
N ALA A 12 51.96 -8.47 -16.43
CA ALA A 12 51.22 -9.71 -16.28
C ALA A 12 49.75 -9.41 -16.58
N THR A 13 49.36 -9.58 -17.84
CA THR A 13 47.96 -9.50 -18.23
C THR A 13 47.22 -10.67 -17.60
N PHE A 14 46.46 -10.40 -16.54
CA PHE A 14 45.61 -11.39 -15.92
C PHE A 14 44.49 -11.76 -16.90
N PRO A 15 44.35 -13.04 -17.29
CA PRO A 15 43.35 -13.45 -18.27
C PRO A 15 41.97 -13.50 -17.60
N PHE A 16 41.29 -12.35 -17.50
CA PHE A 16 39.94 -12.26 -16.92
C PHE A 16 38.90 -13.17 -17.63
N HIS A 17 39.19 -13.61 -18.85
CA HIS A 17 38.37 -14.57 -19.59
C HIS A 17 38.52 -16.02 -19.09
N GLU A 18 39.57 -16.32 -18.33
CA GLU A 18 39.84 -17.64 -17.73
C GLU A 18 39.39 -17.74 -16.27
N LEU A 19 38.72 -16.70 -15.74
CA LEU A 19 38.18 -16.74 -14.38
C LEU A 19 37.18 -17.91 -14.26
N PRO A 20 37.40 -18.85 -13.31
CA PRO A 20 36.44 -19.89 -13.02
C PRO A 20 35.05 -19.33 -12.73
N LEU A 21 34.01 -19.98 -13.26
CA LEU A 21 32.61 -19.60 -13.04
C LEU A 21 32.27 -19.39 -11.56
N VAL A 22 32.86 -20.20 -10.66
CA VAL A 22 32.67 -20.09 -9.21
C VAL A 22 33.16 -18.75 -8.65
N LEU A 23 34.26 -18.20 -9.18
CA LEU A 23 34.76 -16.89 -8.76
C LEU A 23 33.90 -15.76 -9.32
N LEU A 24 33.41 -15.90 -10.56
CA LEU A 24 32.46 -14.94 -11.13
C LEU A 24 31.14 -14.92 -10.34
N GLU A 25 30.61 -16.10 -9.99
CA GLU A 25 29.47 -16.25 -9.09
C GLU A 25 29.71 -15.55 -7.76
N TYR A 26 30.88 -15.73 -7.16
CA TYR A 26 31.25 -15.06 -5.91
C TYR A 26 31.27 -13.53 -6.06
N ILE A 27 31.86 -13.00 -7.13
CA ILE A 27 31.89 -11.56 -7.43
C ILE A 27 30.47 -11.00 -7.63
N LEU A 28 29.61 -11.76 -8.32
CA LEU A 28 28.21 -11.36 -8.55
C LEU A 28 27.39 -11.39 -7.27
N ASN A 29 27.62 -12.36 -6.39
CA ASN A 29 26.98 -12.41 -5.07
C ASN A 29 27.41 -11.23 -4.16
N LEU A 30 28.62 -10.71 -4.35
CA LEU A 30 29.08 -9.49 -3.67
C LEU A 30 28.49 -8.20 -4.29
N SER A 31 27.96 -8.28 -5.52
CA SER A 31 27.41 -7.14 -6.25
C SER A 31 25.91 -6.99 -5.95
N SER A 32 25.58 -6.38 -4.81
CA SER A 32 24.19 -6.23 -4.37
C SER A 32 23.36 -5.20 -5.15
N SER A 33 23.99 -4.35 -5.99
CA SER A 33 23.28 -3.30 -6.72
C SER A 33 22.99 -3.68 -8.17
N GLU A 34 21.76 -3.41 -8.63
CA GLU A 34 21.38 -3.59 -10.04
C GLU A 34 22.31 -2.85 -11.00
N ASN A 35 22.79 -1.66 -10.60
CA ASN A 35 23.71 -0.85 -11.38
C ASN A 35 25.04 -1.58 -11.65
N HIS A 36 25.54 -2.35 -10.68
CA HIS A 36 26.76 -3.14 -10.87
C HIS A 36 26.50 -4.30 -11.82
N LEU A 37 25.42 -5.05 -11.64
CA LEU A 37 25.05 -6.15 -12.54
C LEU A 37 24.86 -5.66 -13.98
N HIS A 38 24.23 -4.50 -14.18
CA HIS A 38 24.08 -3.91 -15.49
C HIS A 38 25.44 -3.61 -16.15
N ARG A 39 26.38 -3.01 -15.42
CA ARG A 39 27.73 -2.73 -15.93
C ARG A 39 28.51 -4.01 -16.25
N LEU A 40 28.39 -5.05 -15.42
CA LEU A 40 29.05 -6.33 -15.64
C LEU A 40 28.56 -7.02 -16.91
N ARG A 41 27.25 -6.92 -17.23
CA ARG A 41 26.69 -7.44 -18.49
C ARG A 41 27.25 -6.77 -19.74
N LEU A 42 27.82 -5.56 -19.62
CA LEU A 42 28.38 -4.81 -20.73
C LEU A 42 29.86 -5.13 -21.00
N VAL A 43 30.52 -5.91 -20.13
CA VAL A 43 31.94 -6.25 -20.28
C VAL A 43 32.18 -7.11 -21.51
N CYS A 44 31.53 -8.27 -21.61
CA CYS A 44 31.53 -9.13 -22.78
C CYS A 44 30.33 -10.12 -22.74
N LYS A 45 30.20 -10.97 -23.77
CA LYS A 45 29.07 -11.90 -23.90
C LYS A 45 29.06 -12.96 -22.81
N GLU A 46 30.24 -13.45 -22.44
CA GLU A 46 30.44 -14.46 -21.40
C GLU A 46 29.98 -13.92 -20.05
N TRP A 47 30.40 -12.71 -19.68
CA TRP A 47 29.94 -12.06 -18.44
C TRP A 47 28.43 -11.82 -18.43
N ASN A 48 27.83 -11.49 -19.56
CA ASN A 48 26.37 -11.36 -19.67
C ASN A 48 25.65 -12.69 -19.39
N GLN A 49 26.13 -13.80 -19.98
CA GLN A 49 25.59 -15.13 -19.73
C GLN A 49 25.74 -15.55 -18.26
N VAL A 50 26.89 -15.28 -17.64
CA VAL A 50 27.11 -15.59 -16.23
C VAL A 50 26.19 -14.74 -15.35
N CYS A 51 26.04 -13.45 -15.64
CA CYS A 51 25.08 -12.60 -14.93
C CYS A 51 23.64 -13.16 -15.01
N ASP A 52 23.20 -13.63 -16.18
CA ASP A 52 21.87 -14.25 -16.35
C ASP A 52 21.73 -15.56 -15.54
N GLN A 53 22.80 -16.36 -15.45
CA GLN A 53 22.80 -17.64 -14.71
C GLN A 53 22.78 -17.45 -13.19
N CYS A 54 23.39 -16.36 -12.69
CA CYS A 54 23.55 -16.09 -11.27
C CYS A 54 22.44 -15.20 -10.68
N GLN A 55 21.64 -14.54 -11.52
CA GLN A 55 20.63 -13.59 -11.04
C GLN A 55 19.53 -14.29 -10.23
N LEU A 56 19.41 -13.90 -8.96
CA LEU A 56 18.40 -14.42 -8.04
C LEU A 56 17.13 -13.56 -8.00
N LEU A 57 17.24 -12.27 -8.32
CA LEU A 57 16.17 -11.28 -8.22
C LEU A 57 15.87 -10.66 -9.59
N LEU A 58 14.61 -10.66 -10.01
CA LEU A 58 14.10 -9.86 -11.12
C LEU A 58 13.23 -8.74 -10.55
N GLU A 59 13.73 -7.51 -10.58
CA GLU A 59 12.99 -6.32 -10.21
C GLU A 59 12.59 -5.54 -11.47
N CYS A 60 11.33 -5.12 -11.55
CA CYS A 60 10.81 -4.38 -12.69
C CYS A 60 10.16 -3.08 -12.20
N ASN A 61 10.46 -1.98 -12.89
CA ASN A 61 9.80 -0.70 -12.64
C ASN A 61 8.44 -0.59 -13.34
N GLU A 62 7.64 0.40 -12.92
CA GLU A 62 6.26 0.68 -13.41
C GLU A 62 6.12 0.80 -14.93
N ARG A 63 7.23 1.07 -15.66
CA ARG A 63 7.23 1.37 -17.09
C ARG A 63 7.55 0.16 -17.96
N ILE A 64 7.96 -0.97 -17.38
CA ILE A 64 8.32 -2.15 -18.17
C ILE A 64 7.04 -2.80 -18.71
N PRO A 65 6.91 -2.97 -20.04
CA PRO A 65 5.75 -3.63 -20.63
C PRO A 65 5.76 -5.14 -20.33
N ILE A 66 4.57 -5.72 -20.17
CA ILE A 66 4.38 -7.13 -19.80
C ILE A 66 5.17 -8.13 -20.67
N PRO A 67 5.19 -8.01 -22.02
CA PRO A 67 6.00 -8.92 -22.85
C PRO A 67 7.49 -8.90 -22.53
N LYS A 68 8.01 -7.76 -22.07
CA LYS A 68 9.42 -7.64 -21.66
C LYS A 68 9.67 -8.29 -20.30
N ILE A 69 8.71 -8.18 -19.37
CA ILE A 69 8.76 -8.88 -18.08
C ILE A 69 8.76 -10.40 -18.32
N GLN A 70 7.84 -10.90 -19.16
CA GLN A 70 7.77 -12.30 -19.57
C GLN A 70 9.09 -12.77 -20.19
N PHE A 71 9.65 -12.01 -21.14
CA PHE A 71 10.95 -12.33 -21.74
C PHE A 71 12.06 -12.49 -20.70
N TRP A 72 12.19 -11.57 -19.75
CA TRP A 72 13.22 -11.65 -18.72
C TRP A 72 12.97 -12.80 -17.76
N PHE A 73 11.72 -13.05 -17.39
CA PHE A 73 11.36 -14.20 -16.57
C PHE A 73 11.67 -15.52 -17.29
N ASP A 74 11.32 -15.66 -18.56
CA ASP A 74 11.64 -16.84 -19.38
C ASP A 74 13.15 -17.07 -19.51
N LYS A 75 13.90 -15.98 -19.63
CA LYS A 75 15.36 -16.01 -19.74
C LYS A 75 16.03 -16.42 -18.42
N LEU A 76 15.53 -15.95 -17.29
CA LEU A 76 16.17 -16.11 -15.97
C LEU A 76 15.65 -17.32 -15.17
N SER A 77 14.37 -17.67 -15.35
CA SER A 77 13.70 -18.74 -14.59
C SER A 77 14.27 -20.16 -14.78
N PRO A 78 14.87 -20.54 -15.93
CA PRO A 78 15.55 -21.83 -16.05
C PRO A 78 16.74 -21.96 -15.10
N HIS A 79 17.31 -20.83 -14.66
CA HIS A 79 18.52 -20.76 -13.84
C HIS A 79 18.19 -20.70 -12.35
N ARG A 80 18.55 -19.61 -11.68
CA ARG A 80 18.52 -19.43 -10.23
C ARG A 80 17.55 -18.34 -9.76
N LEU A 81 16.66 -17.86 -10.62
CA LEU A 81 15.67 -16.84 -10.22
C LEU A 81 14.81 -17.35 -9.05
N GLN A 82 14.85 -16.63 -7.94
CA GLN A 82 14.16 -16.96 -6.68
C GLN A 82 13.17 -15.88 -6.27
N HIS A 83 13.43 -14.62 -6.62
CA HIS A 83 12.62 -13.48 -6.19
C HIS A 83 12.21 -12.66 -7.41
N VAL A 84 10.93 -12.28 -7.45
CA VAL A 84 10.39 -11.42 -8.51
C VAL A 84 9.63 -10.28 -7.85
N ILE A 85 10.05 -9.05 -8.13
CA ILE A 85 9.46 -7.83 -7.61
C ILE A 85 8.88 -7.04 -8.77
N LEU A 86 7.55 -6.98 -8.83
CA LEU A 86 6.77 -6.28 -9.86
C LEU A 86 5.92 -5.18 -9.24
N SER A 87 6.34 -4.62 -8.10
CA SER A 87 5.55 -3.62 -7.38
C SER A 87 5.25 -2.42 -8.28
N HIS A 88 4.03 -1.90 -8.21
CA HIS A 88 3.55 -0.77 -9.02
C HIS A 88 3.59 -0.98 -10.56
N THR A 89 3.73 -2.23 -11.03
CA THR A 89 3.71 -2.52 -12.46
C THR A 89 2.28 -2.71 -13.00
N LYS A 90 2.13 -2.60 -14.32
CA LYS A 90 0.87 -2.84 -15.04
C LYS A 90 0.65 -4.33 -15.32
N VAL A 91 0.71 -5.14 -14.28
CA VAL A 91 0.42 -6.58 -14.36
C VAL A 91 -1.10 -6.79 -14.39
N ASP A 92 -1.56 -7.57 -15.37
CA ASP A 92 -2.96 -7.91 -15.62
C ASP A 92 -3.26 -9.39 -15.32
N ASP A 93 -4.54 -9.77 -15.41
CA ASP A 93 -4.99 -11.13 -15.11
C ASP A 93 -4.36 -12.18 -16.06
N ASP A 94 -4.13 -11.81 -17.32
CA ASP A 94 -3.49 -12.66 -18.34
C ASP A 94 -2.04 -12.99 -17.97
N PHE A 95 -1.28 -12.02 -17.45
CA PHE A 95 0.08 -12.27 -16.95
C PHE A 95 0.08 -13.26 -15.79
N VAL A 96 -0.86 -13.15 -14.86
CA VAL A 96 -0.93 -14.05 -13.70
C VAL A 96 -1.34 -15.45 -14.12
N GLN A 97 -2.27 -15.57 -15.07
CA GLN A 97 -2.59 -16.84 -15.69
C GLN A 97 -1.35 -17.47 -16.32
N TRP A 98 -0.64 -16.72 -17.16
CA TRP A 98 0.61 -17.16 -17.78
C TRP A 98 1.64 -17.61 -16.72
N LEU A 99 1.79 -16.85 -15.64
CA LEU A 99 2.74 -17.16 -14.57
C LEU A 99 2.34 -18.44 -13.81
N ALA A 100 1.06 -18.63 -13.53
CA ALA A 100 0.54 -19.81 -12.84
C ALA A 100 0.76 -21.11 -13.65
N ASP A 101 0.69 -21.01 -14.98
CA ASP A 101 0.96 -22.08 -15.93
C ASP A 101 2.46 -22.25 -16.25
N HIS A 102 3.31 -21.34 -15.78
CA HIS A 102 4.72 -21.37 -16.09
C HIS A 102 5.47 -22.53 -15.41
N LYS A 103 6.19 -23.32 -16.21
CA LYS A 103 6.87 -24.56 -15.79
C LYS A 103 7.94 -24.36 -14.70
N ASN A 104 8.62 -23.22 -14.70
CA ASN A 104 9.75 -22.95 -13.79
C ASN A 104 9.31 -22.30 -12.45
N LEU A 105 8.02 -22.16 -12.19
CA LEU A 105 7.55 -21.46 -10.99
C LEU A 105 7.95 -22.17 -9.68
N SER A 106 8.27 -23.48 -9.71
CA SER A 106 8.65 -24.25 -8.53
C SER A 106 9.98 -23.85 -7.88
N LYS A 107 10.81 -23.06 -8.58
CA LYS A 107 12.07 -22.52 -8.04
C LYS A 107 11.90 -21.16 -7.36
N LEU A 108 10.79 -20.48 -7.64
CA LEU A 108 10.52 -19.15 -7.14
C LEU A 108 10.15 -19.26 -5.64
N GLN A 109 10.77 -18.42 -4.83
CA GLN A 109 10.58 -18.35 -3.38
C GLN A 109 9.68 -17.20 -2.99
N SER A 110 9.81 -16.04 -3.65
CA SER A 110 8.90 -14.91 -3.43
C SER A 110 8.46 -14.21 -4.72
N LEU A 111 7.23 -13.71 -4.69
CA LEU A 111 6.62 -12.88 -5.72
C LEU A 111 5.95 -11.69 -5.05
N ASN A 112 6.42 -10.49 -5.39
CA ASN A 112 5.84 -9.24 -4.95
C ASN A 112 5.05 -8.59 -6.10
N LEU A 113 3.74 -8.45 -5.89
CA LEU A 113 2.76 -7.79 -6.75
C LEU A 113 2.14 -6.58 -6.06
N ASP A 114 2.80 -6.02 -5.04
CA ASP A 114 2.28 -4.90 -4.27
C ASP A 114 1.93 -3.73 -5.21
N TYR A 115 0.75 -3.16 -5.01
CA TYR A 115 0.24 -2.02 -5.77
C TYR A 115 0.14 -2.26 -7.29
N CYS A 116 0.11 -3.51 -7.76
CA CYS A 116 -0.27 -3.85 -9.14
C CYS A 116 -1.76 -3.57 -9.35
N TRP A 117 -2.10 -2.70 -10.29
CA TRP A 117 -3.44 -2.12 -10.38
C TRP A 117 -4.33 -2.66 -11.52
N GLN A 118 -3.84 -3.56 -12.37
CA GLN A 118 -4.67 -4.17 -13.44
C GLN A 118 -5.16 -5.58 -13.08
N LEU A 119 -4.86 -6.04 -11.86
CA LEU A 119 -5.29 -7.34 -11.37
C LEU A 119 -6.69 -7.28 -10.78
N THR A 120 -7.59 -8.07 -11.35
CA THR A 120 -9.00 -8.12 -10.94
C THR A 120 -9.31 -9.42 -10.23
N SER A 121 -10.56 -9.58 -9.78
CA SER A 121 -11.03 -10.84 -9.20
C SER A 121 -10.95 -12.04 -10.15
N ALA A 122 -10.77 -11.82 -11.46
CA ALA A 122 -10.52 -12.89 -12.43
C ALA A 122 -9.18 -13.62 -12.19
N SER A 123 -8.19 -12.96 -11.58
CA SER A 123 -6.90 -13.59 -11.25
C SER A 123 -6.94 -14.55 -10.06
N LYS A 124 -8.02 -14.57 -9.26
CA LYS A 124 -8.14 -15.40 -8.03
C LYS A 124 -7.74 -16.87 -8.21
N PRO A 125 -8.33 -17.65 -9.16
CA PRO A 125 -7.97 -19.06 -9.31
C PRO A 125 -6.49 -19.28 -9.66
N TYR A 126 -5.88 -18.34 -10.40
CA TYR A 126 -4.47 -18.42 -10.76
C TYR A 126 -3.57 -18.08 -9.57
N MET A 127 -3.96 -17.10 -8.75
CA MET A 127 -3.26 -16.76 -7.51
C MET A 127 -3.30 -17.90 -6.49
N GLU A 128 -4.44 -18.58 -6.32
CA GLU A 128 -4.55 -19.76 -5.47
C GLU A 128 -3.61 -20.89 -5.94
N LYS A 129 -3.52 -21.10 -7.26
CA LYS A 129 -2.59 -22.04 -7.89
C LYS A 129 -1.12 -21.64 -7.71
N ILE A 130 -0.81 -20.36 -7.65
CA ILE A 130 0.54 -19.85 -7.36
C ILE A 130 0.86 -20.07 -5.87
N GLN A 131 -0.06 -19.72 -4.97
CA GLN A 131 0.10 -19.84 -3.52
C GLN A 131 0.26 -21.31 -3.07
N SER A 132 -0.40 -22.25 -3.74
CA SER A 132 -0.28 -23.68 -3.43
C SER A 132 1.15 -24.23 -3.64
N LYS A 133 2.04 -23.49 -4.32
CA LYS A 133 3.43 -23.89 -4.57
C LYS A 133 4.40 -23.48 -3.44
N LYS A 134 3.88 -23.09 -2.26
CA LYS A 134 4.67 -22.59 -1.10
C LYS A 134 5.50 -21.33 -1.42
N LEU A 135 4.97 -20.50 -2.32
CA LEU A 135 5.55 -19.22 -2.69
C LEU A 135 5.14 -18.15 -1.68
N GLU A 136 6.08 -17.33 -1.21
CA GLU A 136 5.77 -16.11 -0.46
C GLU A 136 5.18 -15.07 -1.43
N LEU A 137 3.94 -14.66 -1.19
CA LEU A 137 3.17 -13.82 -2.08
C LEU A 137 2.83 -12.50 -1.39
N HIS A 138 3.33 -11.38 -1.93
CA HIS A 138 3.00 -10.03 -1.44
C HIS A 138 2.05 -9.36 -2.43
N MET A 139 0.91 -8.89 -1.92
CA MET A 139 -0.21 -8.34 -2.71
C MET A 139 -0.84 -7.11 -2.05
N GLN A 140 -0.05 -6.37 -1.26
CA GLN A 140 -0.52 -5.19 -0.56
C GLN A 140 -0.98 -4.13 -1.57
N GLY A 141 -2.12 -3.49 -1.32
CA GLY A 141 -2.59 -2.40 -2.17
C GLY A 141 -3.11 -2.82 -3.55
N MET A 142 -3.36 -4.12 -3.79
CA MET A 142 -4.04 -4.62 -4.98
C MET A 142 -5.53 -4.31 -4.97
N PHE A 143 -5.86 -3.04 -5.13
CA PHE A 143 -7.19 -2.51 -4.89
C PHE A 143 -8.26 -3.11 -5.81
N MET A 144 -7.96 -3.30 -7.10
CA MET A 144 -8.90 -3.89 -8.07
C MET A 144 -9.28 -5.34 -7.77
N TRP A 145 -8.50 -6.02 -6.92
CA TRP A 145 -8.76 -7.39 -6.49
C TRP A 145 -9.75 -7.49 -5.33
N LEU A 146 -9.90 -6.39 -4.58
CA LEU A 146 -10.73 -6.31 -3.40
C LEU A 146 -12.19 -6.03 -3.77
N GLU A 147 -13.07 -6.69 -3.03
CA GLU A 147 -14.51 -6.47 -3.05
C GLU A 147 -14.93 -5.76 -1.77
N PRO A 148 -15.99 -4.94 -1.77
CA PRO A 148 -16.53 -4.36 -0.54
C PRO A 148 -16.79 -5.44 0.50
N ASN A 149 -16.17 -5.31 1.66
CA ASN A 149 -16.24 -6.28 2.74
C ASN A 149 -16.15 -5.54 4.09
N VAL A 150 -16.97 -5.95 5.05
CA VAL A 150 -17.03 -5.44 6.43
C VAL A 150 -15.72 -5.61 7.20
N HIS A 151 -14.87 -6.55 6.77
CA HIS A 151 -13.57 -6.82 7.38
C HIS A 151 -12.44 -5.91 6.90
N LEU A 152 -12.68 -5.06 5.90
CA LEU A 152 -11.66 -4.10 5.46
C LEU A 152 -11.48 -3.01 6.52
N SER A 153 -10.22 -2.70 6.84
CA SER A 153 -9.91 -1.56 7.69
C SER A 153 -10.30 -0.26 6.99
N ALA A 154 -10.62 0.76 7.80
CA ALA A 154 -10.96 2.06 7.27
C ALA A 154 -9.80 2.68 6.46
N GLU A 155 -8.56 2.50 6.93
CA GLU A 155 -7.36 2.83 6.17
C GLU A 155 -7.31 2.10 4.82
N GLY A 156 -7.58 0.80 4.81
CA GLY A 156 -7.59 -0.01 3.60
C GLY A 156 -8.60 0.49 2.56
N VAL A 157 -9.80 0.88 3.00
CA VAL A 157 -10.83 1.46 2.11
C VAL A 157 -10.40 2.82 1.56
N VAL A 158 -9.80 3.69 2.37
CA VAL A 158 -9.31 5.00 1.91
C VAL A 158 -8.20 4.84 0.88
N LEU A 159 -7.20 4.01 1.17
CA LEU A 159 -6.10 3.73 0.25
C LEU A 159 -6.65 3.14 -1.05
N LEU A 160 -7.55 2.16 -0.96
CA LEU A 160 -8.22 1.57 -2.13
C LEU A 160 -8.91 2.63 -2.99
N GLN A 161 -9.70 3.51 -2.39
CA GLN A 161 -10.41 4.57 -3.10
C GLN A 161 -9.44 5.55 -3.77
N LEU A 162 -8.38 5.98 -3.06
CA LEU A 162 -7.34 6.87 -3.57
C LEU A 162 -6.58 6.28 -4.76
N TYR A 163 -6.14 5.03 -4.67
CA TYR A 163 -5.46 4.34 -5.76
C TYR A 163 -6.39 4.10 -6.95
N ALA A 164 -7.66 3.76 -6.71
CA ALA A 164 -8.66 3.63 -7.75
C ALA A 164 -8.83 4.95 -8.54
N MET A 165 -8.94 6.09 -7.87
CA MET A 165 -9.02 7.38 -8.57
C MET A 165 -7.73 7.74 -9.30
N LYS A 166 -6.55 7.45 -8.75
CA LYS A 166 -5.26 7.66 -9.43
C LYS A 166 -5.18 6.90 -10.75
N CYS A 167 -5.79 5.71 -10.80
CA CYS A 167 -5.89 4.89 -12.01
C CYS A 167 -7.12 5.22 -12.87
N ASN A 168 -7.85 6.30 -12.56
CA ASN A 168 -9.11 6.71 -13.21
C ASN A 168 -10.21 5.61 -13.20
N GLN A 169 -10.17 4.71 -12.20
CA GLN A 169 -11.17 3.67 -11.92
C GLN A 169 -12.20 4.19 -10.91
N ILE A 170 -12.91 5.26 -11.26
CA ILE A 170 -13.82 5.95 -10.34
C ILE A 170 -15.01 5.07 -9.95
N GLU A 171 -15.39 4.16 -10.83
CA GLU A 171 -16.41 3.14 -10.64
C GLU A 171 -16.06 2.22 -9.46
N HIS A 172 -14.78 1.86 -9.35
CA HIS A 172 -14.28 1.06 -8.25
C HIS A 172 -14.30 1.85 -6.94
N CYS A 173 -13.89 3.13 -6.94
CA CYS A 173 -14.05 4.00 -5.78
C CYS A 173 -15.53 4.11 -5.33
N PHE A 174 -16.46 4.28 -6.28
CA PHE A 174 -17.89 4.37 -6.01
C PHE A 174 -18.47 3.06 -5.45
N LYS A 175 -17.95 1.91 -5.88
CA LYS A 175 -18.36 0.59 -5.36
C LYS A 175 -18.20 0.51 -3.84
N PHE A 176 -17.10 1.05 -3.32
CA PHE A 176 -16.78 1.11 -1.88
C PHE A 176 -17.42 2.30 -1.14
N ALA A 177 -18.16 3.18 -1.82
CA ALA A 177 -18.87 4.25 -1.15
C ALA A 177 -20.03 3.68 -0.30
N SER A 178 -20.23 4.27 0.88
CA SER A 178 -21.33 3.95 1.78
C SER A 178 -22.69 4.18 1.09
N PRO A 179 -23.78 3.50 1.51
CA PRO A 179 -25.11 3.76 0.98
C PRO A 179 -25.52 5.23 1.11
N GLU A 180 -25.16 5.88 2.23
CA GLU A 180 -25.42 7.30 2.45
C GLU A 180 -24.69 8.18 1.43
N ASN A 181 -23.39 7.94 1.24
CA ASN A 181 -22.59 8.69 0.28
C ASN A 181 -23.14 8.50 -1.16
N LYS A 182 -23.55 7.28 -1.51
CA LYS A 182 -24.22 7.00 -2.80
C LYS A 182 -25.56 7.74 -2.94
N ARG A 183 -26.37 7.81 -1.88
CA ARG A 183 -27.64 8.57 -1.88
C ARG A 183 -27.40 10.07 -2.12
N SER A 184 -26.39 10.65 -1.46
CA SER A 184 -26.09 12.07 -1.58
C SER A 184 -25.43 12.45 -2.92
N THR A 185 -24.39 11.70 -3.32
CA THR A 185 -23.66 11.94 -4.58
C THR A 185 -24.47 11.56 -5.82
N GLY A 186 -25.46 10.67 -5.66
CA GLY A 186 -26.35 10.21 -6.72
C GLY A 186 -25.71 9.10 -7.57
N PRO A 187 -26.17 8.90 -8.82
CA PRO A 187 -25.70 7.80 -9.65
C PRO A 187 -24.23 7.96 -10.03
N LEU A 188 -23.59 6.84 -10.37
CA LEU A 188 -22.16 6.75 -10.72
C LEU A 188 -21.71 7.83 -11.72
N GLN A 189 -22.50 8.15 -12.75
CA GLN A 189 -22.13 9.17 -13.73
C GLN A 189 -22.01 10.57 -13.10
N ARG A 190 -22.89 10.90 -12.14
CA ARG A 190 -22.84 12.17 -11.39
C ARG A 190 -21.62 12.18 -10.47
N PHE A 191 -21.37 11.09 -9.76
CA PHE A 191 -20.19 10.92 -8.91
C PHE A 191 -18.89 11.07 -9.70
N ALA A 192 -18.76 10.38 -10.83
CA ALA A 192 -17.57 10.42 -11.67
C ALA A 192 -17.32 11.81 -12.27
N ARG A 193 -18.38 12.51 -12.71
CA ARG A 193 -18.29 13.91 -13.14
C ARG A 193 -17.83 14.81 -12.00
N MET A 194 -18.42 14.65 -10.81
CA MET A 194 -18.06 15.42 -9.63
C MET A 194 -16.58 15.26 -9.28
N ILE A 195 -16.06 14.02 -9.23
CA ILE A 195 -14.65 13.74 -8.96
C ILE A 195 -13.74 14.39 -10.00
N ARG A 196 -14.03 14.22 -11.29
CA ARG A 196 -13.20 14.77 -12.38
C ARG A 196 -13.22 16.30 -12.45
N THR A 197 -14.34 16.94 -12.08
CA THR A 197 -14.50 18.40 -12.19
C THR A 197 -14.04 19.13 -10.95
N PHE A 198 -14.53 18.73 -9.77
CA PHE A 198 -14.31 19.48 -8.53
C PHE A 198 -13.18 18.91 -7.67
N TYR A 199 -12.83 17.65 -7.89
CA TYR A 199 -11.85 16.92 -7.07
C TYR A 199 -10.70 16.34 -7.91
N ALA A 200 -10.33 17.02 -9.01
CA ALA A 200 -9.27 16.56 -9.90
C ALA A 200 -7.91 16.38 -9.21
N CYS A 201 -7.67 17.08 -8.09
CA CYS A 201 -6.48 16.88 -7.26
C CYS A 201 -6.40 15.47 -6.65
N MET A 202 -7.53 14.82 -6.40
CA MET A 202 -7.63 13.46 -5.86
C MET A 202 -7.30 12.38 -6.90
N ILE A 203 -7.25 12.76 -8.18
CA ILE A 203 -6.78 11.90 -9.28
C ILE A 203 -5.26 12.08 -9.46
N ASN A 204 -4.77 13.33 -9.37
CA ASN A 204 -3.41 13.70 -9.76
C ASN A 204 -2.50 13.96 -8.54
N TRP A 205 -2.40 12.99 -7.64
CA TRP A 205 -1.51 13.09 -6.47
C TRP A 205 -0.17 12.36 -6.66
N GLU A 206 0.87 12.94 -6.09
CA GLU A 206 2.26 12.46 -6.13
C GLU A 206 2.54 11.55 -4.94
N GLU A 207 2.26 12.05 -3.73
CA GLU A 207 2.55 11.38 -2.46
C GLU A 207 1.29 11.25 -1.64
N VAL A 208 1.19 10.16 -0.88
CA VAL A 208 0.08 9.87 0.03
C VAL A 208 0.65 9.45 1.38
N THR A 209 0.13 10.03 2.46
CA THR A 209 0.50 9.68 3.83
C THR A 209 -0.78 9.44 4.63
N THR A 210 -0.85 8.30 5.31
CA THR A 210 -1.95 7.98 6.22
C THR A 210 -1.53 8.26 7.66
N LYS A 211 -2.44 8.84 8.44
CA LYS A 211 -2.30 9.04 9.87
C LYS A 211 -3.56 8.53 10.55
N ASN A 212 -3.39 7.64 11.53
CA ASN A 212 -4.47 7.27 12.43
C ASN A 212 -4.58 8.37 13.49
N ILE A 213 -5.74 9.01 13.56
CA ILE A 213 -6.07 9.98 14.58
C ILE A 213 -6.93 9.27 15.61
N THR A 214 -6.32 8.93 16.74
CA THR A 214 -7.08 8.56 17.93
C THR A 214 -7.77 9.83 18.43
N PRO A 215 -9.12 9.86 18.54
CA PRO A 215 -9.79 10.99 19.14
C PRO A 215 -9.20 11.17 20.53
N ASN A 216 -8.67 12.36 20.82
CA ASN A 216 -8.29 12.68 22.18
C ASN A 216 -9.56 12.51 23.02
N PRO A 217 -9.60 11.64 24.05
CA PRO A 217 -10.77 11.53 24.90
C PRO A 217 -10.99 12.92 25.45
N VAL A 218 -12.04 13.60 24.97
CA VAL A 218 -12.41 14.92 25.48
C VAL A 218 -12.54 14.70 26.98
N SER A 219 -11.61 15.23 27.77
CA SER A 219 -11.71 15.10 29.21
C SER A 219 -12.96 15.84 29.58
N ARG A 220 -14.06 15.10 29.81
CA ARG A 220 -15.27 15.57 30.47
C ARG A 220 -14.92 15.84 31.94
N ASN A 221 -13.94 16.71 32.18
CA ASN A 221 -13.56 17.16 33.49
C ASN A 221 -14.15 18.56 33.67
N ALA A 222 -15.13 18.59 34.58
CA ALA A 222 -15.22 19.58 35.64
C ALA A 222 -16.07 20.85 35.44
N ASP A 223 -17.26 20.73 34.84
CA ASP A 223 -18.36 21.71 35.08
C ASP A 223 -19.57 21.09 35.80
N ALA A 224 -19.41 19.91 36.43
CA ALA A 224 -20.31 19.47 37.49
C ALA A 224 -19.91 20.18 38.80
N GLN A 225 -20.04 21.50 38.84
CA GLN A 225 -20.09 22.24 40.10
C GLN A 225 -21.39 21.90 40.82
N SER A 226 -21.27 21.07 41.85
CA SER A 226 -21.74 21.37 43.20
C SER A 226 -23.04 22.18 43.30
N THR A 227 -24.18 21.50 43.40
CA THR A 227 -25.30 21.94 44.25
C THR A 227 -26.01 20.72 44.81
N ASN A 228 -25.84 20.49 46.12
CA ASN A 228 -26.86 20.18 47.12
C ASN A 228 -26.30 19.26 48.21
N ASP A 229 -25.79 19.92 49.25
CA ASP A 229 -26.37 19.91 50.59
C ASP A 229 -27.04 18.61 51.08
N GLU A 230 -26.36 18.02 52.06
CA GLU A 230 -26.89 17.53 53.34
C GLU A 230 -28.37 17.12 53.39
N ASP A 231 -28.62 15.82 53.59
CA ASP A 231 -29.38 15.39 54.77
C ASP A 231 -29.21 13.90 55.08
N GLU A 232 -28.96 13.63 56.36
CA GLU A 232 -28.81 12.33 56.99
C GLU A 232 -30.10 11.49 56.95
N ALA A 233 -29.99 10.18 56.75
CA ALA A 233 -30.66 9.20 57.61
C ALA A 233 -30.13 7.77 57.40
N LYS A 234 -29.71 7.17 58.51
CA LYS A 234 -29.38 5.74 58.68
C LYS A 234 -30.55 4.83 58.31
N THR A 235 -30.27 3.72 57.64
CA THR A 235 -30.89 2.43 58.00
C THR A 235 -30.00 1.29 57.56
N ALA A 236 -29.75 0.38 58.50
CA ALA A 236 -29.04 -0.88 58.28
C ALA A 236 -30.04 -1.94 57.82
N SER A 237 -29.68 -2.71 56.81
CA SER A 237 -30.15 -4.09 56.63
C SER A 237 -29.17 -4.84 55.72
N ASP A 238 -28.82 -6.01 56.23
CA ASP A 238 -28.03 -7.06 55.61
C ASP A 238 -28.73 -7.69 54.38
N ASP A 239 -27.95 -8.52 53.67
CA ASP A 239 -28.33 -9.54 52.68
C ASP A 239 -28.56 -9.07 51.23
N ASP A 240 -27.60 -9.34 50.34
CA ASP A 240 -27.64 -10.52 49.45
C ASP A 240 -26.52 -10.45 48.38
N ASP A 241 -25.91 -11.62 48.15
CA ASP A 241 -24.91 -11.90 47.11
C ASP A 241 -25.47 -11.62 45.71
N ASP A 242 -25.00 -10.57 45.04
CA ASP A 242 -25.34 -10.27 43.65
C ASP A 242 -24.07 -10.35 42.77
N ASP A 243 -23.92 -11.49 42.09
CA ASP A 243 -22.96 -11.76 41.02
C ASP A 243 -23.22 -10.78 39.85
N SER A 244 -22.71 -9.56 40.00
CA SER A 244 -22.69 -8.56 38.94
C SER A 244 -21.61 -8.93 37.92
N ASP A 245 -22.07 -9.56 36.85
CA ASP A 245 -21.32 -9.80 35.61
C ASP A 245 -20.96 -8.44 34.98
N ASP A 246 -19.83 -7.86 35.43
CA ASP A 246 -19.16 -6.69 34.86
C ASP A 246 -18.67 -7.03 33.43
N THR A 247 -19.63 -7.17 32.52
CA THR A 247 -19.38 -7.07 31.09
C THR A 247 -19.02 -5.63 30.79
N VAL A 248 -17.73 -5.33 30.93
CA VAL A 248 -17.12 -4.10 30.42
C VAL A 248 -17.41 -4.04 28.93
N GLU A 249 -18.50 -3.36 28.55
CA GLU A 249 -18.76 -2.93 27.19
C GLU A 249 -17.54 -2.12 26.77
N LYS A 250 -16.64 -2.76 26.02
CA LYS A 250 -15.52 -2.06 25.40
C LYS A 250 -16.13 -1.00 24.51
N GLU A 251 -16.08 0.25 24.95
CA GLU A 251 -16.41 1.39 24.11
C GLU A 251 -15.60 1.26 22.82
N ASP A 252 -16.31 1.00 21.71
CA ASP A 252 -15.71 0.93 20.39
C ASP A 252 -15.13 2.30 20.06
N ILE A 253 -13.83 2.45 20.34
CA ILE A 253 -13.09 3.68 20.08
C ILE A 253 -13.23 4.00 18.59
N GLN A 254 -13.88 5.12 18.31
CA GLN A 254 -14.04 5.61 16.95
C GLN A 254 -12.67 5.94 16.37
N GLN A 255 -12.17 5.10 15.47
CA GLN A 255 -10.95 5.40 14.74
C GLN A 255 -11.26 6.39 13.60
N ILE A 256 -10.52 7.49 13.57
CA ILE A 256 -10.56 8.47 12.50
C ILE A 256 -9.27 8.33 11.69
N TYR A 257 -9.39 8.00 10.41
CA TYR A 257 -8.24 7.92 9.52
C TYR A 257 -8.16 9.16 8.66
N VAL A 258 -6.98 9.78 8.66
CA VAL A 258 -6.67 10.94 7.84
C VAL A 258 -5.65 10.56 6.79
N CYS A 259 -6.03 10.73 5.54
CA CYS A 259 -5.12 10.60 4.43
C CYS A 259 -4.78 11.98 3.88
N ILE A 260 -3.50 12.32 3.92
CA ILE A 260 -2.97 13.55 3.35
C ILE A 260 -2.30 13.18 2.03
N ALA A 261 -2.86 13.65 0.93
CA ALA A 261 -2.26 13.49 -0.38
C ALA A 261 -1.83 14.85 -0.93
N LYS A 262 -0.68 14.84 -1.61
CA LYS A 262 0.00 16.02 -2.11
C LYS A 262 -0.07 16.04 -3.63
N ALA A 263 -0.62 17.11 -4.19
CA ALA A 263 -0.64 17.37 -5.62
C ALA A 263 0.19 18.64 -5.92
N GLY A 264 1.40 18.45 -6.43
CA GLY A 264 2.37 19.51 -6.67
C GLY A 264 2.83 20.23 -5.39
N ARG A 265 3.30 21.48 -5.53
CA ARG A 265 3.97 22.21 -4.43
C ARG A 265 3.04 22.79 -3.36
N ARG A 266 1.72 22.84 -3.58
CA ARG A 266 0.80 23.63 -2.73
C ARG A 266 -0.51 22.96 -2.33
N ALA A 267 -1.00 21.96 -3.08
CA ALA A 267 -2.27 21.33 -2.74
C ALA A 267 -2.01 20.11 -1.84
N LYS A 268 -2.39 20.25 -0.56
CA LYS A 268 -2.62 19.13 0.34
C LYS A 268 -4.13 18.98 0.48
N PHE A 269 -4.64 17.77 0.36
CA PHE A 269 -6.03 17.48 0.69
C PHE A 269 -6.09 16.39 1.75
N ILE A 270 -7.08 16.52 2.62
CA ILE A 270 -7.30 15.68 3.79
C ILE A 270 -8.55 14.86 3.49
N TRP A 271 -8.39 13.54 3.45
CA TRP A 271 -9.50 12.60 3.42
C TRP A 271 -9.70 12.05 4.81
N VAL A 272 -10.86 12.30 5.41
CA VAL A 272 -11.22 11.77 6.72
C VAL A 272 -12.20 10.63 6.55
N VAL A 273 -11.91 9.48 7.16
CA VAL A 273 -12.84 8.35 7.24
C VAL A 273 -13.05 7.96 8.69
N ARG A 274 -14.34 7.93 9.07
CA ARG A 274 -14.80 7.57 10.40
C ARG A 274 -15.47 6.20 10.34
N ARG A 275 -15.02 5.26 11.17
CA ARG A 275 -15.79 4.05 11.44
C ARG A 275 -16.80 4.36 12.55
N GLN A 276 -18.08 4.49 12.20
CA GLN A 276 -19.14 4.56 13.20
C GLN A 276 -19.71 3.15 13.42
N PRO A 277 -19.76 2.63 14.66
CA PRO A 277 -20.72 1.59 15.00
C PRO A 277 -22.13 2.15 14.79
N TYR A 278 -23.12 1.29 14.50
CA TYR A 278 -24.52 1.66 14.22
C TYR A 278 -25.21 2.35 15.43
N PHE A 279 -24.82 3.59 15.77
CA PHE A 279 -25.49 4.42 16.77
C PHE A 279 -25.43 5.89 16.36
N LYS A 280 -26.59 6.54 16.32
CA LYS A 280 -26.76 7.96 15.96
C LYS A 280 -26.20 8.85 17.07
N THR A 281 -25.13 9.60 16.80
CA THR A 281 -24.73 10.76 17.64
C THR A 281 -24.15 11.91 16.78
N SER A 282 -24.24 13.14 17.31
CA SER A 282 -24.19 14.43 16.61
C SER A 282 -22.79 14.88 16.11
N ASP A 283 -22.80 15.85 15.19
CA ASP A 283 -21.75 16.20 14.22
C ASP A 283 -20.66 17.19 14.69
N ASP A 284 -20.67 17.68 15.94
CA ASP A 284 -19.94 18.92 16.31
C ASP A 284 -18.43 18.77 16.64
N LEU A 285 -17.85 17.57 16.68
CA LEU A 285 -16.50 17.33 17.26
C LEU A 285 -15.29 17.55 16.32
N LEU A 286 -15.49 17.78 15.02
CA LEU A 286 -14.39 17.77 14.03
C LEU A 286 -13.75 19.14 13.75
N ASN A 287 -14.43 20.25 14.02
CA ASN A 287 -13.92 21.58 13.64
C ASN A 287 -12.75 22.04 14.53
N ASP A 288 -12.77 21.71 15.82
CA ASP A 288 -11.78 22.23 16.79
C ASP A 288 -10.37 21.63 16.64
N GLN A 289 -10.22 20.44 16.06
CA GLN A 289 -8.93 19.74 16.01
C GLN A 289 -8.04 20.13 14.82
N PHE A 290 -8.61 20.62 13.72
CA PHE A 290 -7.85 20.90 12.50
C PHE A 290 -7.50 22.38 12.30
N GLU A 291 -8.15 23.30 13.03
CA GLU A 291 -7.87 24.75 12.92
C GLU A 291 -6.53 25.16 13.56
N ASN A 292 -5.96 24.36 14.47
CA ASN A 292 -4.80 24.73 15.28
C ASN A 292 -3.43 24.18 14.82
N THR A 293 -3.31 23.61 13.61
CA THR A 293 -2.01 23.17 13.07
C THR A 293 -1.58 24.01 11.86
N GLU A 294 -0.64 24.94 12.07
CA GLU A 294 -0.15 25.93 11.08
C GLU A 294 0.41 25.34 9.77
N GLU A 295 0.60 24.02 9.69
CA GLU A 295 1.22 23.33 8.56
C GLU A 295 0.24 22.78 7.50
N TYR A 296 -1.07 22.88 7.78
CA TYR A 296 -2.13 22.38 6.91
C TYR A 296 -3.10 23.50 6.57
N LYS A 297 -3.01 24.03 5.34
CA LYS A 297 -4.17 24.72 4.75
C LYS A 297 -5.23 23.66 4.47
N VAL A 298 -6.09 23.40 5.45
CA VAL A 298 -7.37 22.74 5.22
C VAL A 298 -8.06 23.55 4.13
N CYS A 299 -8.24 22.99 2.94
CA CYS A 299 -9.04 23.63 1.91
C CYS A 299 -10.49 23.60 2.40
N THR A 300 -10.87 24.61 3.18
CA THR A 300 -12.23 24.89 3.65
C THR A 300 -13.09 25.36 2.49
N TYR A 301 -13.37 24.45 1.54
CA TYR A 301 -14.61 24.51 0.76
C TYR A 301 -15.71 23.90 1.64
N SER A 302 -16.12 24.71 2.61
CA SER A 302 -16.94 24.38 3.79
C SER A 302 -18.37 23.91 3.52
N HIS A 303 -18.74 23.55 2.29
CA HIS A 303 -20.08 23.03 1.99
C HIS A 303 -20.11 21.76 1.13
N TYR A 304 -18.98 21.25 0.64
CA TYR A 304 -18.97 20.04 -0.21
C TYR A 304 -17.93 18.99 0.15
N LEU A 305 -16.85 19.33 0.87
CA LEU A 305 -15.86 18.32 1.29
C LEU A 305 -16.41 17.39 2.39
N PHE A 306 -17.42 17.83 3.13
CA PHE A 306 -18.11 17.05 4.17
C PHE A 306 -18.86 15.81 3.64
N LEU A 307 -19.14 15.73 2.33
CA LEU A 307 -19.91 14.62 1.77
C LEU A 307 -19.15 13.30 1.61
N PHE A 308 -17.82 13.29 1.73
CA PHE A 308 -17.03 12.04 1.77
C PHE A 308 -16.72 11.54 3.19
N CYS A 309 -16.89 12.40 4.20
CA CYS A 309 -16.56 12.10 5.60
C CYS A 309 -17.56 11.15 6.28
N GLN A 310 -18.72 10.90 5.68
CA GLN A 310 -19.69 9.91 6.16
C GLN A 310 -19.61 8.60 5.36
N SER A 311 -18.45 7.98 5.39
CA SER A 311 -18.31 6.58 4.98
C SER A 311 -18.75 5.68 6.12
N PHE A 312 -20.06 5.42 6.23
CA PHE A 312 -20.58 4.36 7.09
C PHE A 312 -20.04 3.02 6.57
N PHE A 313 -19.30 2.32 7.43
CA PHE A 313 -18.87 0.94 7.15
C PHE A 313 -20.07 0.01 7.35
N PHE A 314 -20.18 -0.98 6.47
CA PHE A 314 -21.27 -1.96 6.44
C PHE A 314 -21.28 -2.87 7.66
#